data_AF-A0A7H0MAX5-F1
#
_entry.id   AF-A0A7H0MAX5-F1
#
_cell.length_a   1.000
_cell.length_b   1.000
_cell.length_c   1.000
_cell.angle_alpha   90.00
_cell.angle_beta   90.00
_cell.angle_gamma   90.00
#
_symmetry.space_group_name_H-M   'P 1'
#
loop_
_entity.id
_entity.type
_entity.pdbx_description
1 polymer ?
#
loop_
_entity_poly.entity_id
_entity_poly.type
_entity_poly.pdbx_seq_one_letter_code
_entity_poly.pdbx_strand_id
1 'polypeptide(L)'
;MFKFSKAWLFSIFLLSGCPGQGDRLTPSETTKVKLISNDVCFNVPESEDFQPSIIIIAPRKTPHKERWYREHPSLEVRNGSLCIPPTFYSFTPDTPYIVEYLLTSLSKSNSGASRHVVVGFELTSGRVHQLVLDKSEISQ
;
A
#
# COMPACT_ATOMS: atom_id res chain seq x y z
N MET A 1 31.71 55.72 33.39
CA MET A 1 30.45 55.01 33.72
C MET A 1 30.04 54.19 32.51
N PHE A 2 30.36 52.90 32.49
CA PHE A 2 29.93 51.97 31.44
C PHE A 2 28.89 51.02 32.04
N LYS A 3 27.65 51.12 31.56
CA LYS A 3 26.53 50.26 31.97
C LYS A 3 26.60 48.97 31.13
N PHE A 4 27.09 47.90 31.72
CA PHE A 4 26.93 46.56 31.17
C PHE A 4 25.47 46.15 31.33
N SER A 5 24.72 46.11 30.22
CA SER A 5 23.38 45.54 30.20
C SER A 5 23.49 44.03 29.95
N LYS A 6 22.96 43.28 30.92
CA LYS A 6 22.92 41.84 31.02
C LYS A 6 21.57 41.37 30.46
N ALA A 7 21.57 40.69 29.32
CA ALA A 7 20.43 39.92 28.80
C ALA A 7 20.99 38.93 27.77
N TRP A 8 21.61 37.83 28.22
CA TRP A 8 20.97 36.53 28.45
C TRP A 8 20.09 36.06 27.28
N LEU A 9 20.70 35.16 26.50
CA LEU A 9 20.12 34.16 25.59
C LEU A 9 18.62 33.88 25.79
N PHE A 10 17.78 34.21 24.81
CA PHE A 10 16.49 33.52 24.58
C PHE A 10 16.04 33.75 23.13
N SER A 11 16.49 32.89 22.21
CA SER A 11 15.79 32.74 20.92
C SER A 11 16.16 31.43 20.24
N ILE A 12 15.80 30.31 20.87
CA ILE A 12 15.79 28.98 20.22
C ILE A 12 14.52 28.25 20.68
N PHE A 13 13.33 28.75 20.32
CA PHE A 13 12.07 28.02 20.57
C PHE A 13 11.02 28.32 19.50
N LEU A 14 11.38 28.33 18.21
CA LEU A 14 10.41 28.47 17.12
C LEU A 14 10.66 27.50 15.96
N LEU A 15 10.98 26.24 16.25
CA LEU A 15 11.09 25.19 15.22
C LEU A 15 10.38 23.88 15.61
N SER A 16 9.35 23.93 16.47
CA SER A 16 8.39 22.82 16.53
C SER A 16 7.37 22.97 15.40
N GLY A 17 7.77 22.60 14.18
CA GLY A 17 6.78 22.30 13.14
C GLY A 17 6.06 21.02 13.55
N CYS A 18 4.79 21.11 13.94
CA CYS A 18 3.96 19.91 14.03
C CYS A 18 3.80 19.38 12.60
N PRO A 19 4.25 18.15 12.29
CA PRO A 19 4.03 17.57 10.97
C PRO A 19 2.54 17.64 10.64
N GLY A 20 2.22 18.13 9.45
CA GLY A 20 0.86 18.18 8.94
C GLY A 20 0.29 16.77 8.80
N GLN A 21 -1.03 16.66 8.67
CA GLN A 21 -1.69 15.35 8.55
C GLN A 21 -1.17 14.55 7.32
N GLY A 22 -0.63 15.22 6.31
CA GLY A 22 0.01 14.60 5.13
C GLY A 22 1.47 14.16 5.32
N ASP A 23 2.12 14.49 6.44
CA ASP A 23 3.51 14.09 6.73
C ASP A 23 3.61 12.72 7.43
N ARG A 24 2.46 12.11 7.74
CA ARG A 24 2.41 10.77 8.34
C ARG A 24 2.42 9.71 7.23
N LEU A 25 3.56 9.06 7.06
CA LEU A 25 3.66 7.82 6.31
C LEU A 25 2.80 6.76 7.02
N THR A 26 1.71 6.32 6.38
CA THR A 26 0.97 5.15 6.82
C THR A 26 1.74 3.92 6.39
N PRO A 27 2.12 3.02 7.31
CA PRO A 27 2.84 1.81 6.95
C PRO A 27 1.98 0.94 6.04
N SER A 28 2.60 0.29 5.06
CA SER A 28 1.89 -0.63 4.19
C SER A 28 1.29 -1.78 5.01
N GLU A 29 0.03 -2.08 4.75
CA GLU A 29 -0.66 -3.23 5.30
C GLU A 29 -0.26 -4.50 4.54
N THR A 30 -0.34 -5.64 5.20
CA THR A 30 -0.24 -6.94 4.55
C THR A 30 -1.52 -7.71 4.73
N THR A 31 -1.85 -8.58 3.79
CA THR A 31 -3.09 -9.36 3.85
C THR A 31 -2.90 -10.81 3.42
N LYS A 32 -3.94 -11.60 3.63
CA LYS A 32 -4.01 -12.99 3.18
C LYS A 32 -4.51 -13.05 1.74
N VAL A 33 -3.91 -13.95 0.98
CA VAL A 33 -4.32 -14.27 -0.40
C VAL A 33 -4.98 -15.64 -0.44
N LYS A 34 -5.97 -15.80 -1.31
CA LYS A 34 -6.64 -17.08 -1.61
C LYS A 34 -6.91 -17.18 -3.12
N LEU A 35 -7.00 -18.40 -3.62
CA LEU A 35 -7.48 -18.68 -4.97
C LEU A 35 -8.96 -19.10 -4.89
N ILE A 36 -9.86 -18.38 -5.57
CA ILE A 36 -11.30 -18.67 -5.60
C ILE A 36 -11.74 -18.73 -7.05
N SER A 37 -12.13 -19.91 -7.55
CA SER A 37 -12.61 -20.07 -8.93
C SER A 37 -11.65 -19.49 -10.00
N ASN A 38 -10.33 -19.64 -9.79
CA ASN A 38 -9.22 -19.08 -10.57
C ASN A 38 -8.92 -17.58 -10.37
N ASP A 39 -9.70 -16.87 -9.56
CA ASP A 39 -9.40 -15.50 -9.19
C ASP A 39 -8.46 -15.47 -7.99
N VAL A 40 -7.44 -14.61 -8.05
CA VAL A 40 -6.57 -14.34 -6.91
C VAL A 40 -7.22 -13.27 -6.06
N CYS A 41 -7.68 -13.65 -4.87
CA CYS A 41 -8.43 -12.78 -3.97
C CYS A 41 -7.63 -12.41 -2.73
N PHE A 42 -7.63 -11.12 -2.40
CA PHE A 42 -7.00 -10.55 -1.22
C PHE A 42 -8.06 -10.15 -0.21
N ASN A 43 -7.85 -10.50 1.05
CA ASN A 43 -8.74 -10.07 2.12
C ASN A 43 -8.60 -8.55 2.35
N VAL A 44 -9.72 -7.86 2.45
CA VAL A 44 -9.78 -6.43 2.76
C VAL A 44 -10.62 -6.27 4.03
N PRO A 45 -10.00 -6.21 5.22
CA PRO A 45 -10.75 -5.93 6.44
C PRO A 45 -11.27 -4.49 6.39
N GLU A 46 -12.43 -4.23 7.00
CA GLU A 46 -13.04 -2.89 7.06
C GLU A 46 -13.17 -2.26 5.66
N SER A 47 -13.76 -3.01 4.72
CA SER A 47 -13.79 -2.68 3.29
C SER A 47 -14.90 -1.73 2.84
N GLU A 48 -15.78 -1.31 3.74
CA GLU A 48 -17.16 -0.87 3.41
C GLU A 48 -17.24 0.24 2.36
N ASP A 49 -16.30 1.19 2.35
CA ASP A 49 -16.27 2.30 1.42
C ASP A 49 -14.96 2.42 0.64
N PHE A 50 -14.10 1.40 0.71
CA PHE A 50 -12.78 1.41 0.07
C PHE A 50 -12.80 0.78 -1.32
N GLN A 51 -12.23 1.48 -2.30
CA GLN A 51 -12.06 0.98 -3.67
C GLN A 51 -10.61 1.12 -4.14
N PRO A 52 -10.12 0.24 -5.04
CA PRO A 52 -8.76 0.31 -5.53
C PRO A 52 -8.59 1.52 -6.46
N SER A 53 -7.63 2.38 -6.16
CA SER A 53 -7.26 3.53 -7.00
C SER A 53 -6.05 3.27 -7.88
N ILE A 54 -5.14 2.39 -7.44
CA ILE A 54 -4.04 1.87 -8.24
C ILE A 54 -3.76 0.43 -7.83
N ILE A 55 -3.32 -0.37 -8.80
CA ILE A 55 -2.76 -1.69 -8.57
C ILE A 55 -1.45 -1.84 -9.34
N ILE A 56 -0.45 -2.42 -8.69
CA ILE A 56 0.86 -2.73 -9.23
C ILE A 56 1.07 -4.23 -9.07
N ILE A 57 1.47 -4.90 -10.15
CA ILE A 57 1.69 -6.35 -10.17
C ILE A 57 3.03 -6.60 -10.83
N ALA A 58 3.93 -7.29 -10.15
CA ALA A 58 5.19 -7.67 -10.73
C ALA A 58 5.74 -8.97 -10.17
N PRO A 59 6.50 -9.75 -10.96
CA PRO A 59 7.37 -10.75 -10.39
C PRO A 59 8.26 -10.15 -9.30
N ARG A 60 8.58 -10.94 -8.29
CA ARG A 60 9.42 -10.48 -7.18
C ARG A 60 10.79 -10.03 -7.72
N LYS A 61 11.33 -8.95 -7.15
CA LYS A 61 12.59 -8.28 -7.58
C LYS A 61 12.53 -7.57 -8.94
N THR A 62 11.37 -7.44 -9.57
CA THR A 62 11.24 -6.57 -10.75
C THR A 62 11.55 -5.11 -10.39
N PRO A 63 12.44 -4.44 -11.14
CA PRO A 63 12.75 -3.02 -10.95
C PRO A 63 11.50 -2.15 -11.05
N HIS A 64 11.42 -1.08 -10.25
CA HIS A 64 10.24 -0.21 -10.17
C HIS A 64 9.71 0.29 -11.52
N LYS A 65 10.62 0.67 -12.43
CA LYS A 65 10.25 1.21 -13.75
C LYS A 65 9.66 0.16 -14.71
N GLU A 66 9.80 -1.11 -14.39
CA GLU A 66 9.35 -2.24 -15.23
C GLU A 66 8.10 -2.92 -14.67
N ARG A 67 7.62 -2.50 -13.49
CA ARG A 67 6.43 -3.07 -12.87
C ARG A 67 5.19 -2.70 -13.68
N TRP A 68 4.33 -3.69 -13.90
CA TRP A 68 3.04 -3.44 -14.52
C TRP A 68 2.13 -2.74 -13.51
N TYR A 69 1.40 -1.72 -13.95
CA TYR A 69 0.44 -1.01 -13.11
C TYR A 69 -0.80 -0.57 -13.87
N ARG A 70 -1.88 -0.37 -13.12
CA ARG A 70 -3.12 0.25 -13.60
C ARG A 70 -3.62 1.24 -12.57
N GLU A 71 -3.82 2.48 -12.99
CA GLU A 71 -4.62 3.46 -12.27
C GLU A 71 -6.10 3.21 -12.54
N HIS A 72 -6.93 3.46 -11.53
CA HIS A 72 -8.38 3.25 -11.54
C HIS A 72 -8.76 1.90 -12.17
N PRO A 73 -8.22 0.78 -11.66
CA PRO A 73 -8.46 -0.53 -12.25
C PRO A 73 -9.95 -0.84 -12.26
N SER A 74 -10.43 -1.54 -13.30
CA SER A 74 -11.79 -2.07 -13.38
C SER A 74 -11.97 -3.28 -12.45
N LEU A 75 -11.64 -3.08 -11.18
CA LEU A 75 -11.72 -4.03 -10.08
C LEU A 75 -12.45 -3.33 -8.93
N GLU A 76 -13.14 -4.09 -8.11
CA GLU A 76 -13.88 -3.55 -6.98
C GLU A 76 -13.61 -4.40 -5.75
N VAL A 77 -13.58 -3.75 -4.59
CA VAL A 77 -13.68 -4.49 -3.33
C VAL A 77 -15.14 -4.88 -3.12
N ARG A 78 -15.40 -6.19 -3.04
CA ARG A 78 -16.72 -6.76 -2.81
C ARG A 78 -16.66 -7.80 -1.71
N ASN A 79 -17.60 -7.75 -0.77
CA ASN A 79 -17.71 -8.70 0.35
C ASN A 79 -16.37 -8.88 1.11
N GLY A 80 -15.66 -7.78 1.39
CA GLY A 80 -14.39 -7.83 2.11
C GLY A 80 -13.23 -8.44 1.32
N SER A 81 -13.32 -8.52 -0.01
CA SER A 81 -12.26 -9.08 -0.85
C SER A 81 -12.04 -8.25 -2.12
N LEU A 82 -10.77 -8.12 -2.51
CA LEU A 82 -10.37 -7.63 -3.83
C LEU A 82 -9.88 -8.83 -4.65
N CYS A 83 -10.57 -9.17 -5.73
CA CYS A 83 -10.23 -10.33 -6.56
C CYS A 83 -9.70 -9.89 -7.92
N ILE A 84 -8.59 -10.48 -8.34
CA ILE A 84 -8.00 -10.30 -9.67
C ILE A 84 -8.38 -11.51 -10.53
N PRO A 85 -9.27 -11.34 -11.52
CA PRO A 85 -9.58 -12.39 -12.46
C PRO A 85 -8.46 -12.54 -13.52
N PRO A 86 -8.30 -13.73 -14.13
CA PRO A 86 -7.33 -13.95 -15.21
C PRO A 86 -7.52 -13.04 -16.43
N THR A 87 -8.74 -12.54 -16.65
CA THR A 87 -9.06 -11.56 -17.70
C THR A 87 -8.49 -10.17 -17.42
N PHE A 88 -8.22 -9.84 -16.16
CA PHE A 88 -7.56 -8.60 -15.76
C PHE A 88 -6.04 -8.76 -15.75
N TYR A 89 -5.53 -9.82 -15.11
CA TYR A 89 -4.12 -10.17 -15.10
C TYR A 89 -3.92 -11.68 -14.98
N SER A 90 -3.11 -12.25 -15.87
CA SER A 90 -2.80 -13.68 -15.87
C SER A 90 -1.46 -13.93 -15.17
N PHE A 91 -1.51 -14.55 -14.00
CA PHE A 91 -0.32 -14.91 -13.24
C PHE A 91 0.35 -16.16 -13.81
N THR A 92 1.66 -16.11 -14.00
CA THR A 92 2.45 -17.28 -14.41
C THR A 92 2.64 -18.21 -13.21
N PRO A 93 2.35 -19.52 -13.34
CA PRO A 93 2.67 -20.49 -12.29
C PRO A 93 4.16 -20.53 -11.96
N ASP A 94 4.49 -20.96 -10.74
CA ASP A 94 5.86 -21.11 -10.22
C ASP A 94 6.71 -19.83 -10.36
N THR A 95 6.03 -18.69 -10.30
CA THR A 95 6.62 -17.35 -10.31
C THR A 95 6.18 -16.62 -9.05
N PRO A 96 7.13 -16.20 -8.20
CA PRO A 96 6.83 -15.32 -7.07
C PRO A 96 6.39 -13.95 -7.56
N TYR A 97 5.25 -13.46 -7.08
CA TYR A 97 4.73 -12.12 -7.36
C TYR A 97 4.67 -11.26 -6.10
N ILE A 98 4.88 -9.97 -6.29
CA ILE A 98 4.51 -8.91 -5.35
C ILE A 98 3.37 -8.11 -6.00
N VAL A 99 2.25 -8.03 -5.29
CA VAL A 99 1.10 -7.21 -5.66
C VAL A 99 0.96 -6.10 -4.63
N GLU A 100 0.87 -4.88 -5.13
CA GLU A 100 0.67 -3.68 -4.32
C GLU A 100 -0.61 -2.98 -4.80
N TYR A 101 -1.41 -2.44 -3.90
CA TYR A 101 -2.56 -1.63 -4.28
C TYR A 101 -2.85 -0.54 -3.26
N LEU A 102 -3.38 0.58 -3.74
CA LEU A 102 -3.93 1.63 -2.88
C LEU A 102 -5.45 1.48 -2.87
N LEU A 103 -6.01 1.44 -1.67
CA LEU A 103 -7.43 1.58 -1.44
C LEU A 103 -7.72 3.01 -1.02
N THR A 104 -8.72 3.64 -1.62
CA THR A 104 -9.20 4.97 -1.26
C THR A 104 -10.65 4.91 -0.84
N SER A 105 -10.98 5.59 0.25
CA SER A 105 -12.36 5.74 0.70
C SER A 105 -13.17 6.61 -0.27
N LEU A 106 -14.29 6.09 -0.76
CA LEU A 106 -15.25 6.83 -1.58
C LEU A 106 -15.90 7.98 -0.81
N SER A 107 -16.17 7.77 0.49
CA SER A 107 -16.84 8.76 1.34
C SER A 107 -15.90 9.86 1.85
N LYS A 108 -14.60 9.57 1.92
CA LYS A 108 -13.56 10.46 2.47
C LYS A 108 -12.43 10.74 1.48
N SER A 109 -12.75 10.82 0.19
CA SER A 109 -11.77 11.06 -0.89
C SER A 109 -10.84 12.26 -0.62
N ASN A 110 -11.31 13.30 0.06
CA ASN A 110 -10.52 14.49 0.42
C ASN A 110 -9.80 14.42 1.79
N SER A 111 -10.03 13.38 2.60
CA SER A 111 -9.46 13.27 3.97
C SER A 111 -8.14 12.52 4.02
N GLY A 112 -7.60 12.07 2.89
CA GLY A 112 -6.36 11.28 2.86
C GLY A 112 -6.51 9.87 3.46
N ALA A 113 -7.73 9.35 3.61
CA ALA A 113 -7.95 7.98 4.05
C ALA A 113 -7.61 7.00 2.91
N SER A 114 -6.32 6.73 2.76
CA SER A 114 -5.78 5.73 1.84
C SER A 114 -5.09 4.61 2.62
N ARG A 115 -5.16 3.40 2.07
CA ARG A 115 -4.49 2.21 2.61
C ARG A 115 -3.63 1.63 1.51
N HIS A 116 -2.33 1.59 1.74
CA HIS A 116 -1.40 0.87 0.87
C HIS A 116 -1.30 -0.56 1.36
N VAL A 117 -1.56 -1.52 0.48
CA VAL A 117 -1.50 -2.94 0.81
C VAL A 117 -0.48 -3.60 -0.09
N VAL A 118 0.38 -4.43 0.52
CA VAL A 118 1.39 -5.23 -0.18
C VAL A 118 1.21 -6.70 0.18
N VAL A 119 1.23 -7.56 -0.83
CA VAL A 119 1.09 -9.00 -0.66
C VAL A 119 2.01 -9.75 -1.61
N GLY A 120 2.74 -10.72 -1.05
CA GLY A 120 3.62 -11.60 -1.81
C GLY A 120 3.01 -13.00 -1.89
N PHE A 121 2.99 -13.59 -3.08
CA PHE A 121 2.51 -14.96 -3.25
C PHE A 121 3.10 -15.64 -4.48
N GLU A 122 2.92 -16.95 -4.56
CA GLU A 122 3.24 -17.78 -5.71
C GLU A 122 2.06 -18.72 -5.99
N LEU A 123 1.83 -19.03 -7.27
CA LEU A 123 0.86 -20.05 -7.68
C LEU A 123 1.61 -21.32 -8.08
N THR A 124 1.50 -22.37 -7.29
CA THR A 124 2.14 -23.67 -7.58
C THR A 124 1.10 -24.76 -7.55
N SER A 125 1.04 -25.57 -8.61
CA SER A 125 0.13 -26.72 -8.70
C SER A 125 -1.35 -26.39 -8.39
N GLY A 126 -1.83 -25.22 -8.86
CA GLY A 126 -3.22 -24.78 -8.64
C GLY A 126 -3.54 -24.31 -7.21
N ARG A 127 -2.52 -24.04 -6.39
CA ARG A 127 -2.66 -23.48 -5.04
C ARG A 127 -1.90 -22.19 -4.91
N VAL A 128 -2.41 -21.29 -4.06
CA VAL A 128 -1.71 -20.07 -3.70
C VAL A 128 -0.85 -20.32 -2.47
N HIS A 129 0.42 -19.92 -2.54
CA HIS A 129 1.37 -19.97 -1.45
C HIS A 129 1.74 -18.55 -1.08
N GLN A 130 1.34 -18.11 0.11
CA GLN A 130 1.70 -16.78 0.61
C GLN A 130 3.19 -16.73 0.94
N LEU A 131 3.85 -15.67 0.49
CA LEU A 131 5.28 -15.45 0.71
C LEU A 131 5.51 -14.52 1.90
N VAL A 132 6.65 -14.70 2.55
CA VAL A 132 7.17 -13.73 3.51
C VAL A 132 7.78 -12.57 2.73
N LEU A 133 7.32 -11.37 3.02
CA LEU A 133 7.81 -10.13 2.43
C LEU A 133 9.10 -9.67 3.11
N ASP A 134 9.98 -9.08 2.31
CA ASP A 134 11.18 -8.39 2.78
C ASP A 134 10.81 -7.01 3.31
N LYS A 135 11.60 -6.47 4.23
CA LYS A 135 11.35 -5.13 4.79
C LYS A 135 11.31 -4.04 3.71
N SER A 136 12.14 -4.18 2.68
CA SER A 136 12.17 -3.26 1.54
C SER A 136 10.90 -3.29 0.68
N GLU A 137 10.07 -4.33 0.80
CA GLU A 137 8.82 -4.48 0.06
C GLU A 137 7.62 -3.85 0.80
N ILE A 138 7.72 -3.60 2.12
CA ILE A 138 6.63 -3.10 2.98
C ILE A 138 6.86 -1.64 3.45
N SER A 139 8.06 -1.09 3.25
CA SER A 139 8.47 0.21 3.81
C SER A 139 8.67 1.30 2.75
N GLN A 140 7.88 1.29 1.66
CA GLN A 140 8.03 2.22 0.55
C GLN A 140 7.14 3.45 0.68
#